data_AF-A0A3N0YER8-F1
#
_entry.id   AF-A0A3N0YER8-F1
#
_cell.length_a   1.000
_cell.length_b   1.000
_cell.length_c   1.000
_cell.angle_alpha   90.00
_cell.angle_beta   90.00
_cell.angle_gamma   90.00
#
_symmetry.space_group_name_H-M   'P 1'
#
loop_
_entity.id
_entity.type
_entity.pdbx_description
1 polymer ?
#
loop_
_entity_poly.entity_id
_entity_poly.type
_entity_poly.pdbx_seq_one_letter_code
_entity_poly.pdbx_strand_id
1 'polypeptide(L)'
;MALRRTVFFCLLCLLMLVHGSRRRHARCPASCTCSKDNALCANTGSIPRSFPPDVISLSFVKSGFTEIPKESFIHTPALHLLLFTANVFDSINEDAFLGLPHLEYLFIENNQIKSISPYAFRGLKSLIHLSLAYNNLETLPKDLFKGMEALTKVDLRGNLFSCDCKLKWLVDWMFHTNATVDEIYCNGPEAYQGKKINDLEAQSFDCITTDFPLLKSLEFQSISVEAFEFGGDQFVVFAQPFIGRCNFMEWDHVQMEFRNFDNITSTSSVICKPLVIDNQLFIIVAQLFGGSHIFKRDVSANKFIKIQDIDILKIRKPNDVEIFHVDGESFFIIADSSKAGSTTIYKWNGNGFYSHQSLHPWHRDTDVEYLDISGKPHLILSSSSQRPVIYQWSKSTKQFERRTDIPEMEDVYAVKHFTVKSELYICLTRFIGDSKVMKWDGSMFSEIQTMASRGSMVFQPFSIANWQYAILGSDYAFTRVYRWDAKKRQFIQFQELNIQAPRAFSLVFIDNREFLLGSSFKGQTRIYEHLVLDLSS
;
A
#
# COMPACT_ATOMS: atom_id res chain seq x y z
N MET A 1 -69.23 33.42 -64.40
CA MET A 1 -68.81 34.17 -65.61
C MET A 1 -67.65 35.06 -65.22
N ALA A 2 -66.42 34.97 -65.72
CA ALA A 2 -65.71 34.09 -66.64
C ALA A 2 -64.22 34.33 -66.29
N LEU A 3 -63.43 33.34 -65.87
CA LEU A 3 -62.70 32.41 -66.73
C LEU A 3 -62.14 33.04 -68.02
N ARG A 4 -61.03 33.79 -67.90
CA ARG A 4 -59.94 33.93 -68.90
C ARG A 4 -59.03 35.11 -68.55
N ARG A 5 -58.03 34.88 -67.70
CA ARG A 5 -56.77 35.66 -67.65
C ARG A 5 -55.61 34.89 -66.98
N THR A 6 -55.81 33.60 -66.73
CA THR A 6 -54.77 32.58 -66.65
C THR A 6 -54.29 32.28 -68.06
N VAL A 7 -53.02 32.57 -68.38
CA VAL A 7 -52.10 31.77 -69.22
C VAL A 7 -50.80 32.54 -69.56
N PHE A 8 -50.74 33.87 -69.52
CA PHE A 8 -49.54 34.57 -70.06
C PHE A 8 -48.49 35.08 -69.05
N PHE A 9 -48.69 34.93 -67.74
CA PHE A 9 -47.68 35.29 -66.73
C PHE A 9 -47.06 34.09 -65.99
N CYS A 10 -47.40 32.86 -66.42
CA CYS A 10 -46.79 31.63 -65.87
C CYS A 10 -45.56 31.16 -66.67
N LEU A 11 -45.24 31.77 -67.83
CA LEU A 11 -44.08 31.38 -68.63
C LEU A 11 -42.79 32.16 -68.34
N LEU A 12 -42.84 33.29 -67.61
CA LEU A 12 -41.62 34.03 -67.26
C LEU A 12 -41.01 33.65 -65.90
N CYS A 13 -41.75 32.95 -65.02
CA CYS A 13 -41.21 32.42 -63.76
C CYS A 13 -40.65 30.99 -63.88
N LEU A 14 -40.81 30.31 -65.02
CA LEU A 14 -40.29 28.96 -65.26
C LEU A 14 -38.90 28.92 -65.92
N LEU A 15 -38.32 30.08 -66.26
CA LEU A 15 -36.95 30.19 -66.81
C LEU A 15 -35.88 30.56 -65.77
N MET A 16 -36.23 30.70 -64.49
CA MET A 16 -35.27 30.92 -63.39
C MET A 16 -35.11 29.70 -62.46
N LEU A 17 -35.62 28.53 -62.84
CA LEU A 17 -35.46 27.26 -62.12
C LEU A 17 -34.53 26.28 -62.84
N VAL A 18 -33.37 26.75 -63.30
CA VAL A 18 -32.21 25.88 -63.56
C VAL A 18 -30.94 26.56 -63.07
N HIS A 19 -30.93 26.99 -61.82
CA HIS A 19 -29.67 26.94 -61.07
C HIS A 19 -29.56 25.51 -60.53
N GLY A 20 -29.05 24.62 -61.37
CA GLY A 20 -28.47 23.39 -60.87
C GLY A 20 -27.51 23.79 -59.74
N SER A 21 -27.84 23.40 -58.51
CA SER A 21 -26.92 23.44 -57.41
C SER A 21 -25.70 22.63 -57.83
N ARG A 22 -24.69 23.30 -58.40
CA ARG A 22 -23.34 22.76 -58.46
C ARG A 22 -22.97 22.55 -57.00
N ARG A 23 -23.15 21.32 -56.50
CA ARG A 23 -22.49 20.86 -55.27
C ARG A 23 -21.05 21.36 -55.40
N ARG A 24 -20.65 22.31 -54.56
CA ARG A 24 -19.26 22.74 -54.48
C ARG A 24 -18.50 21.49 -54.09
N HIS A 25 -17.87 20.83 -55.06
CA HIS A 25 -17.10 19.62 -54.80
C HIS A 25 -16.00 20.06 -53.83
N ALA A 26 -15.99 19.45 -52.65
CA ALA A 26 -14.96 19.71 -51.67
C ALA A 26 -13.61 19.47 -52.34
N ARG A 27 -12.77 20.52 -52.34
CA ARG A 27 -11.48 20.50 -53.05
C ARG A 27 -10.48 19.73 -52.21
N CYS A 28 -9.54 19.06 -52.87
CA CYS A 28 -8.40 18.45 -52.20
C CYS A 28 -7.63 19.53 -51.42
N PRO A 29 -7.26 19.28 -50.15
CA PRO A 29 -6.43 20.21 -49.38
C PRO A 29 -5.08 20.47 -50.06
N ALA A 30 -4.53 21.67 -49.89
CA ALA A 30 -3.26 22.06 -50.51
C ALA A 30 -2.06 21.21 -50.06
N SER A 31 -2.11 20.66 -48.83
CA SER A 31 -1.09 19.76 -48.27
C SER A 31 -1.31 18.28 -48.61
N CYS A 32 -2.27 17.98 -49.49
CA CYS A 32 -2.64 16.62 -49.82
C CYS A 32 -2.72 16.39 -51.34
N THR A 33 -2.49 15.16 -51.75
CA THR A 33 -2.70 14.66 -53.11
C THR A 33 -3.89 13.71 -53.08
N CYS A 34 -4.95 14.03 -53.82
CA CYS A 34 -6.19 13.23 -53.82
C CYS A 34 -6.40 12.55 -55.18
N SER A 35 -6.78 11.28 -55.14
CA SER A 35 -7.41 10.56 -56.25
C SER A 35 -8.94 10.57 -56.10
N LYS A 36 -9.64 9.69 -56.82
CA LYS A 36 -11.09 9.50 -56.70
C LYS A 36 -11.50 9.01 -55.30
N ASP A 37 -10.71 8.13 -54.72
CA ASP A 37 -11.01 7.30 -53.57
C ASP A 37 -9.96 7.39 -52.44
N ASN A 38 -8.79 7.95 -52.73
CA ASN A 38 -7.67 8.07 -51.81
C ASN A 38 -7.24 9.52 -51.61
N ALA A 39 -6.74 9.85 -50.43
CA ALA A 39 -6.05 11.11 -50.15
C ALA A 39 -4.76 10.86 -49.35
N LEU A 40 -3.64 11.37 -49.85
CA LEU A 40 -2.34 11.33 -49.18
C LEU A 40 -1.93 12.73 -48.76
N CYS A 41 -1.86 12.97 -47.45
CA CYS A 41 -1.42 14.22 -46.86
C CYS A 41 0.00 14.08 -46.33
N ALA A 42 0.91 14.96 -46.77
CA ALA A 42 2.30 14.97 -46.33
C ALA A 42 2.70 16.35 -45.81
N ASN A 43 3.47 16.40 -44.71
CA ASN A 43 3.95 17.65 -44.10
C ASN A 43 2.82 18.64 -43.75
N THR A 44 1.64 18.13 -43.36
CA THR A 44 0.50 18.97 -42.99
C THR A 44 0.63 19.46 -41.55
N GLY A 45 0.43 20.77 -41.31
CA GLY A 45 0.50 21.35 -39.96
C GLY A 45 -0.73 21.12 -39.09
N SER A 46 -1.84 20.68 -39.68
CA SER A 46 -3.08 20.32 -38.99
C SER A 46 -3.87 19.29 -39.79
N ILE A 47 -4.84 18.63 -39.16
CA ILE A 47 -5.76 17.71 -39.84
C ILE A 47 -6.74 18.55 -40.69
N PRO A 48 -6.72 18.43 -42.02
CA PRO A 48 -7.62 19.19 -42.89
C PRO A 48 -9.09 18.80 -42.64
N ARG A 49 -10.01 19.78 -42.67
CA ARG A 49 -11.45 19.55 -42.43
C ARG A 49 -12.28 19.28 -43.68
N SER A 50 -11.69 19.44 -44.86
CA SER A 50 -12.40 19.36 -46.15
C SER A 50 -11.68 18.41 -47.09
N PHE A 51 -12.30 17.27 -47.37
CA PHE A 51 -11.85 16.29 -48.36
C PHE A 51 -12.94 16.05 -49.40
N PRO A 52 -12.59 15.58 -50.61
CA PRO A 52 -13.59 15.10 -51.56
C PRO A 52 -14.50 14.04 -50.91
N PRO A 53 -15.81 14.06 -51.17
CA PRO A 53 -16.80 13.24 -50.44
C PRO A 53 -16.65 11.73 -50.69
N ASP A 54 -15.99 11.35 -51.79
CA ASP A 54 -15.81 9.95 -52.21
C ASP A 54 -14.52 9.32 -51.66
N VAL A 55 -13.74 10.05 -50.84
CA VAL A 55 -12.51 9.52 -50.23
C VAL A 55 -12.88 8.46 -49.19
N ILE A 56 -12.40 7.24 -49.43
CA ILE A 56 -12.58 6.08 -48.55
C ILE A 56 -11.27 5.70 -47.85
N SER A 57 -10.14 6.22 -48.31
CA SER A 57 -8.80 5.91 -47.79
C SER A 57 -8.00 7.19 -47.61
N LEU A 58 -7.50 7.41 -46.39
CA LEU A 58 -6.77 8.63 -46.02
C LEU A 58 -5.46 8.30 -45.33
N SER A 59 -4.37 8.93 -45.76
CA SER A 59 -3.03 8.69 -45.26
C SER A 59 -2.34 9.98 -44.82
N PHE A 60 -1.74 9.99 -43.64
CA PHE A 60 -0.95 11.08 -43.09
C PHE A 60 0.50 10.65 -42.88
N VAL A 61 1.42 11.33 -43.55
CA VAL A 61 2.86 11.02 -43.54
C VAL A 61 3.66 12.25 -43.14
N LYS A 62 4.55 12.11 -42.15
CA LYS A 62 5.44 13.20 -41.70
C LYS A 62 4.69 14.50 -41.40
N SER A 63 3.58 14.40 -40.68
CA SER A 63 2.74 15.54 -40.32
C SER A 63 3.39 16.38 -39.21
N GLY A 64 3.06 17.67 -39.19
CA GLY A 64 3.54 18.62 -38.18
C GLY A 64 2.59 18.82 -37.00
N PHE A 65 1.40 18.21 -37.01
CA PHE A 65 0.52 18.19 -35.84
C PHE A 65 0.94 17.09 -34.87
N THR A 66 0.93 17.40 -33.59
CA THR A 66 1.35 16.47 -32.53
C THR A 66 0.17 15.85 -31.77
N GLU A 67 -1.06 16.24 -32.05
CA GLU A 67 -2.24 15.67 -31.41
C GLU A 67 -3.26 15.23 -32.45
N ILE A 68 -4.04 14.19 -32.11
CA ILE A 68 -5.29 13.85 -32.81
C ILE A 68 -6.45 14.21 -31.87
N PRO A 69 -7.06 15.40 -32.06
CA PRO A 69 -8.18 15.83 -31.23
C PRO A 69 -9.43 14.98 -31.40
N LYS A 70 -10.38 15.15 -30.47
CA LYS A 70 -11.73 14.60 -30.55
C LYS A 70 -12.40 14.92 -31.89
N GLU A 71 -13.10 13.92 -32.45
CA GLU A 71 -13.94 14.05 -33.66
C GLU A 71 -13.18 14.57 -34.90
N SER A 72 -11.87 14.32 -34.97
CA SER A 72 -11.00 14.87 -36.03
C SER A 72 -11.43 14.51 -37.45
N PHE A 73 -12.18 13.41 -37.62
CA PHE A 73 -12.58 12.85 -38.91
C PHE A 73 -14.09 12.85 -39.15
N ILE A 74 -14.86 13.63 -38.37
CA ILE A 74 -16.33 13.67 -38.47
C ILE A 74 -16.84 14.12 -39.85
N HIS A 75 -16.03 14.88 -40.60
CA HIS A 75 -16.35 15.35 -41.95
C HIS A 75 -16.02 14.33 -43.05
N THR A 76 -15.47 13.18 -42.71
CA THR A 76 -15.13 12.08 -43.64
C THR A 76 -15.74 10.75 -43.17
N PRO A 77 -17.08 10.64 -43.05
CA PRO A 77 -17.73 9.46 -42.47
C PRO A 77 -17.67 8.21 -43.35
N ALA A 78 -17.29 8.33 -44.61
CA ALA A 78 -17.19 7.23 -45.58
C ALA A 78 -15.84 6.49 -45.55
N LEU A 79 -14.93 6.85 -44.65
CA LEU A 79 -13.61 6.21 -44.57
C LEU A 79 -13.72 4.73 -44.18
N HIS A 80 -12.99 3.90 -44.94
CA HIS A 80 -12.76 2.48 -44.68
C HIS A 80 -11.32 2.23 -44.22
N LEU A 81 -10.36 3.05 -44.67
CA LEU A 81 -8.95 2.96 -44.29
C LEU A 81 -8.39 4.29 -43.83
N LEU A 82 -7.67 4.28 -42.71
CA LEU A 82 -6.94 5.43 -42.20
C LEU A 82 -5.51 5.02 -41.79
N LEU A 83 -4.51 5.70 -42.34
CA LEU A 83 -3.09 5.43 -42.12
C LEU A 83 -2.37 6.66 -41.55
N PHE A 84 -1.60 6.47 -40.48
CA PHE A 84 -0.63 7.42 -39.94
C PHE A 84 0.72 6.75 -39.88
N THR A 85 1.71 7.30 -40.59
CA THR A 85 3.08 6.80 -40.51
C THR A 85 4.14 7.89 -40.52
N ALA A 86 5.26 7.65 -39.82
CA ALA A 86 6.36 8.60 -39.66
C ALA A 86 5.93 9.95 -39.07
N ASN A 87 4.97 9.96 -38.15
CA ASN A 87 4.53 11.13 -37.39
C ASN A 87 5.04 11.08 -35.94
N VAL A 88 4.94 12.21 -35.24
CA VAL A 88 5.25 12.33 -33.81
C VAL A 88 4.02 12.87 -33.11
N PHE A 89 3.40 12.05 -32.24
CA PHE A 89 2.20 12.40 -31.51
C PHE A 89 2.47 12.50 -30.01
N ASP A 90 2.16 13.65 -29.43
CA ASP A 90 2.04 13.84 -27.99
C ASP A 90 0.82 13.06 -27.45
N SER A 91 -0.32 13.14 -28.13
CA SER A 91 -1.53 12.42 -27.69
C SER A 91 -2.51 12.05 -28.81
N ILE A 92 -3.17 10.91 -28.63
CA ILE A 92 -4.41 10.56 -29.33
C ILE A 92 -5.54 10.72 -28.31
N ASN A 93 -6.36 11.75 -28.49
CA ASN A 93 -7.34 12.17 -27.49
C ASN A 93 -8.57 11.24 -27.47
N GLU A 94 -9.42 11.41 -26.47
CA GLU A 94 -10.71 10.72 -26.42
C GLU A 94 -11.54 11.00 -27.68
N ASP A 95 -12.27 10.00 -28.16
CA ASP A 95 -13.15 10.13 -29.32
C ASP A 95 -12.45 10.62 -30.60
N ALA A 96 -11.13 10.44 -30.72
CA ALA A 96 -10.34 10.92 -31.86
C ALA A 96 -10.90 10.45 -33.22
N PHE A 97 -11.39 9.21 -33.26
CA PHE A 97 -11.93 8.55 -34.45
C PHE A 97 -13.47 8.42 -34.44
N LEU A 98 -14.14 9.18 -33.56
CA LEU A 98 -15.60 9.17 -33.49
C LEU A 98 -16.20 9.70 -34.80
N GLY A 99 -17.31 9.10 -35.24
CA GLY A 99 -17.98 9.45 -36.50
C GLY A 99 -17.50 8.67 -37.72
N LEU A 100 -16.70 7.61 -37.53
CA LEU A 100 -16.22 6.71 -38.59
C LEU A 100 -16.89 5.31 -38.51
N PRO A 101 -18.18 5.18 -38.83
CA PRO A 101 -18.91 3.91 -38.67
C PRO A 101 -18.49 2.83 -39.67
N HIS A 102 -17.82 3.19 -40.77
CA HIS A 102 -17.40 2.28 -41.84
C HIS A 102 -15.91 1.97 -41.82
N LEU A 103 -15.16 2.45 -40.81
CA LEU A 103 -13.72 2.24 -40.76
C LEU A 103 -13.41 0.78 -40.44
N GLU A 104 -12.71 0.11 -41.36
CA GLU A 104 -12.31 -1.30 -41.26
C GLU A 104 -10.82 -1.44 -40.96
N TYR A 105 -9.99 -0.51 -41.44
CA TYR A 105 -8.53 -0.57 -41.32
C TYR A 105 -8.00 0.71 -40.69
N LEU A 106 -7.35 0.59 -39.54
CA LEU A 106 -6.68 1.70 -38.86
C LEU A 106 -5.22 1.32 -38.62
N PHE A 107 -4.33 1.99 -39.34
CA PHE A 107 -2.89 1.76 -39.24
C PHE A 107 -2.21 2.99 -38.66
N ILE A 108 -1.69 2.87 -37.46
CA ILE A 108 -0.89 3.90 -36.80
C ILE A 108 0.48 3.26 -36.58
N GLU A 109 1.33 3.29 -37.60
CA GLU A 109 2.58 2.52 -37.63
C GLU A 109 3.81 3.40 -37.80
N ASN A 110 4.90 3.05 -37.12
CA ASN A 110 6.16 3.79 -37.21
C ASN A 110 5.99 5.28 -36.81
N ASN A 111 5.26 5.54 -35.73
CA ASN A 111 5.15 6.87 -35.14
C ASN A 111 5.86 6.90 -33.77
N GLN A 112 5.87 8.06 -33.13
CA GLN A 112 6.26 8.16 -31.72
C GLN A 112 5.06 8.69 -30.96
N ILE A 113 4.42 7.84 -30.16
CA ILE A 113 3.18 8.18 -29.44
C ILE A 113 3.49 8.25 -27.96
N LYS A 114 3.34 9.43 -27.34
CA LYS A 114 3.54 9.54 -25.89
C LYS A 114 2.35 9.04 -25.09
N SER A 115 1.12 9.28 -25.57
CA SER A 115 -0.09 8.88 -24.84
C SER A 115 -1.27 8.56 -25.76
N ILE A 116 -2.10 7.60 -25.34
CA ILE A 116 -3.36 7.23 -25.97
C ILE A 116 -4.44 7.33 -24.89
N SER A 117 -5.55 7.99 -25.18
CA SER A 117 -6.69 8.01 -24.26
C SER A 117 -7.37 6.63 -24.19
N PRO A 118 -7.87 6.19 -23.02
CA PRO A 118 -8.67 4.95 -22.89
C PRO A 118 -9.87 4.87 -23.85
N TYR A 119 -10.39 6.04 -24.27
CA TYR A 119 -11.54 6.14 -25.17
C TYR A 119 -11.18 6.61 -26.58
N ALA A 120 -9.91 6.52 -26.97
CA ALA A 120 -9.46 6.99 -28.28
C ALA A 120 -10.16 6.27 -29.45
N PHE A 121 -10.36 4.95 -29.35
CA PHE A 121 -10.97 4.10 -30.38
C PHE A 121 -12.47 3.86 -30.18
N ARG A 122 -13.11 4.63 -29.30
CA ARG A 122 -14.54 4.47 -29.00
C ARG A 122 -15.39 4.70 -30.26
N GLY A 123 -16.29 3.76 -30.53
CA GLY A 123 -17.24 3.85 -31.64
C GLY A 123 -16.79 3.16 -32.94
N LEU A 124 -15.55 2.64 -33.01
CA LEU A 124 -15.01 1.90 -34.16
C LEU A 124 -15.55 0.46 -34.22
N LYS A 125 -16.87 0.29 -34.34
CA LYS A 125 -17.55 -1.02 -34.28
C LYS A 125 -17.24 -1.93 -35.48
N SER A 126 -16.91 -1.33 -36.63
CA SER A 126 -16.64 -2.04 -37.88
C SER A 126 -15.15 -2.33 -38.10
N LEU A 127 -14.29 -2.00 -37.13
CA LEU A 127 -12.84 -2.11 -37.31
C LEU A 127 -12.41 -3.59 -37.35
N ILE A 128 -11.80 -3.99 -38.46
CA ILE A 128 -11.34 -5.36 -38.73
C ILE A 128 -9.87 -5.51 -38.36
N HIS A 129 -9.04 -4.50 -38.65
CA HIS A 129 -7.60 -4.55 -38.45
C HIS A 129 -7.09 -3.24 -37.85
N LEU A 130 -6.52 -3.35 -36.65
CA LEU A 130 -5.82 -2.29 -35.96
C LEU A 130 -4.32 -2.58 -35.95
N SER A 131 -3.50 -1.62 -36.38
CA SER A 131 -2.05 -1.69 -36.17
C SER A 131 -1.57 -0.51 -35.35
N LEU A 132 -0.88 -0.82 -34.25
CA LEU A 132 -0.11 0.11 -33.42
C LEU A 132 1.38 -0.28 -33.42
N ALA A 133 1.85 -0.90 -34.51
CA ALA A 133 3.21 -1.40 -34.60
C ALA A 133 4.26 -0.27 -34.61
N TYR A 134 5.41 -0.51 -33.97
CA TYR A 134 6.57 0.38 -33.96
C TYR A 134 6.24 1.81 -33.49
N ASN A 135 5.51 1.94 -32.37
CA ASN A 135 5.19 3.25 -31.75
C ASN A 135 5.95 3.55 -30.45
N ASN A 136 6.87 2.66 -30.04
CA ASN A 136 7.60 2.74 -28.78
C ASN A 136 6.70 2.83 -27.53
N LEU A 137 5.51 2.23 -27.59
CA LEU A 137 4.56 2.24 -26.46
C LEU A 137 5.10 1.39 -25.31
N GLU A 138 5.13 1.96 -24.10
CA GLU A 138 5.49 1.23 -22.88
C GLU A 138 4.28 0.55 -22.24
N THR A 139 3.07 1.03 -22.52
CA THR A 139 1.82 0.45 -21.99
C THR A 139 0.65 0.80 -22.92
N LEU A 140 -0.49 0.15 -22.70
CA LEU A 140 -1.76 0.51 -23.33
C LEU A 140 -2.81 0.75 -22.23
N PRO A 141 -3.65 1.80 -22.37
CA PRO A 141 -4.77 2.03 -21.46
C PRO A 141 -5.68 0.82 -21.33
N LYS A 142 -6.16 0.56 -20.12
CA LYS A 142 -7.15 -0.48 -19.86
C LYS A 142 -8.39 -0.32 -20.73
N ASP A 143 -8.94 -1.43 -21.20
CA ASP A 143 -10.16 -1.49 -22.02
C ASP A 143 -10.04 -0.74 -23.36
N LEU A 144 -8.83 -0.44 -23.86
CA LEU A 144 -8.64 0.31 -25.11
C LEU A 144 -9.36 -0.33 -26.32
N PHE A 145 -9.52 -1.66 -26.31
CA PHE A 145 -10.18 -2.41 -27.38
C PHE A 145 -11.67 -2.67 -27.19
N LYS A 146 -12.26 -2.09 -26.15
CA LYS A 146 -13.66 -2.31 -25.78
C LYS A 146 -14.63 -1.81 -26.85
N GLY A 147 -15.55 -2.68 -27.26
CA GLY A 147 -16.59 -2.38 -28.25
C GLY A 147 -16.15 -2.50 -29.72
N MET A 148 -14.92 -2.94 -29.99
CA MET A 148 -14.45 -3.30 -31.34
C MET A 148 -14.74 -4.78 -31.63
N GLU A 149 -16.01 -5.11 -31.80
CA GLU A 149 -16.47 -6.51 -31.95
C GLU A 149 -16.07 -7.17 -33.29
N ALA A 150 -15.82 -6.36 -34.32
CA ALA A 150 -15.39 -6.84 -35.64
C ALA A 150 -13.88 -7.12 -35.76
N LEU A 151 -13.11 -6.91 -34.69
CA LEU A 151 -11.66 -6.94 -34.73
C LEU A 151 -11.14 -8.36 -34.98
N THR A 152 -10.42 -8.55 -36.07
CA THR A 152 -9.85 -9.85 -36.48
C THR A 152 -8.33 -9.87 -36.39
N LYS A 153 -7.67 -8.71 -36.46
CA LYS A 153 -6.22 -8.61 -36.37
C LYS A 153 -5.78 -7.38 -35.58
N VAL A 154 -4.83 -7.58 -34.67
CA VAL A 154 -4.17 -6.51 -33.93
C VAL A 154 -2.65 -6.68 -34.04
N ASP A 155 -1.97 -5.68 -34.58
CA ASP A 155 -0.51 -5.65 -34.65
C ASP A 155 0.06 -4.69 -33.60
N LEU A 156 0.80 -5.22 -32.63
CA LEU A 156 1.43 -4.48 -31.54
C LEU A 156 2.97 -4.62 -31.53
N ARG A 157 3.57 -5.20 -32.58
CA ARG A 157 5.01 -5.49 -32.61
C ARG A 157 5.86 -4.23 -32.58
N GLY A 158 7.10 -4.35 -32.11
CA GLY A 158 8.05 -3.23 -32.08
C GLY A 158 7.72 -2.14 -31.06
N ASN A 159 6.86 -2.42 -30.07
CA ASN A 159 6.64 -1.58 -28.89
C ASN A 159 7.53 -2.05 -27.72
N LEU A 160 7.60 -1.23 -26.66
CA LEU A 160 8.51 -1.39 -25.52
C LEU A 160 7.76 -1.73 -24.23
N PHE A 161 6.82 -2.68 -24.29
CA PHE A 161 5.87 -2.92 -23.21
C PHE A 161 6.53 -3.26 -21.86
N SER A 162 6.15 -2.52 -20.82
CA SER A 162 6.37 -2.88 -19.42
C SER A 162 5.30 -3.87 -18.99
N CYS A 163 5.69 -5.13 -18.79
CA CYS A 163 4.85 -6.22 -18.31
C CYS A 163 4.66 -6.12 -16.80
N ASP A 164 4.00 -5.04 -16.37
CA ASP A 164 3.52 -4.82 -15.02
C ASP A 164 1.98 -4.92 -14.96
N CYS A 165 1.41 -4.54 -13.82
CA CYS A 165 -0.02 -4.63 -13.58
C CYS A 165 -0.90 -3.79 -14.52
N LYS A 166 -0.36 -2.70 -15.08
CA LYS A 166 -1.09 -1.88 -16.07
C LYS A 166 -1.28 -2.63 -17.38
N LEU A 167 -0.42 -3.60 -17.69
CA LEU A 167 -0.53 -4.42 -18.90
C LEU A 167 -1.30 -5.73 -18.69
N LYS A 168 -1.66 -6.08 -17.44
CA LYS A 168 -2.39 -7.31 -17.11
C LYS A 168 -3.65 -7.50 -17.94
N TRP A 169 -4.41 -6.42 -18.18
CA TRP A 169 -5.64 -6.46 -18.98
C TRP A 169 -5.39 -6.89 -20.43
N LEU A 170 -4.25 -6.52 -21.01
CA LEU A 170 -3.91 -6.88 -22.39
C LEU A 170 -3.66 -8.38 -22.49
N VAL A 171 -2.92 -8.95 -21.53
CA VAL A 171 -2.70 -10.40 -21.43
C VAL A 171 -4.03 -11.14 -21.29
N ASP A 172 -4.92 -10.66 -20.42
CA ASP A 172 -6.26 -11.23 -20.24
C ASP A 172 -7.12 -11.12 -21.51
N TRP A 173 -7.08 -9.97 -22.20
CA TRP A 173 -7.78 -9.76 -23.46
C TRP A 173 -7.25 -10.69 -24.56
N MET A 174 -5.93 -10.85 -24.67
CA MET A 174 -5.29 -11.75 -25.65
C MET A 174 -5.68 -13.21 -25.45
N PHE A 175 -5.97 -13.62 -24.21
CA PHE A 175 -6.44 -14.98 -23.91
C PHE A 175 -7.88 -15.23 -24.39
N HIS A 176 -8.74 -14.21 -24.37
CA HIS A 176 -10.18 -14.35 -24.66
C HIS A 176 -10.58 -13.88 -26.07
N THR A 177 -9.73 -13.11 -26.74
CA THR A 177 -10.04 -12.55 -28.07
C THR A 177 -9.95 -13.60 -29.17
N ASN A 178 -10.80 -13.45 -30.20
CA ASN A 178 -10.68 -14.21 -31.44
C ASN A 178 -9.76 -13.52 -32.47
N ALA A 179 -9.28 -12.31 -32.17
CA ALA A 179 -8.38 -11.58 -33.05
C ALA A 179 -6.99 -12.21 -33.04
N THR A 180 -6.34 -12.29 -34.20
CA THR A 180 -4.93 -12.69 -34.29
C THR A 180 -4.05 -11.55 -33.81
N VAL A 181 -3.19 -11.83 -32.84
CA VAL A 181 -2.18 -10.89 -32.34
C VAL A 181 -0.80 -11.45 -32.65
N ASP A 182 0.02 -10.66 -33.33
CA ASP A 182 1.40 -11.03 -33.65
C ASP A 182 2.25 -11.18 -32.35
N GLU A 183 3.41 -11.84 -32.44
CA GLU A 183 4.26 -12.08 -31.28
C GLU A 183 4.84 -10.76 -30.73
N ILE A 184 4.61 -10.53 -29.43
CA ILE A 184 5.08 -9.35 -28.73
C ILE A 184 5.83 -9.73 -27.45
N TYR A 185 6.77 -8.88 -27.05
CA TYR A 185 7.74 -9.18 -26.01
C TYR A 185 7.80 -8.08 -24.96
N CYS A 186 8.05 -8.46 -23.71
CA CYS A 186 8.25 -7.54 -22.59
C CYS A 186 9.61 -6.85 -22.69
N ASN A 187 9.63 -5.53 -22.56
CA ASN A 187 10.86 -4.75 -22.40
C ASN A 187 11.30 -4.66 -20.92
N GLY A 188 10.36 -4.77 -19.98
CA GLY A 188 10.59 -4.80 -18.54
C GLY A 188 9.34 -5.26 -17.79
N PRO A 189 9.34 -5.29 -16.45
CA PRO A 189 10.51 -5.16 -15.57
C PRO A 189 11.46 -6.36 -15.71
N GLU A 190 12.63 -6.35 -15.04
CA GLU A 190 13.71 -7.36 -15.18
C GLU A 190 13.21 -8.82 -15.09
N ALA A 191 12.23 -9.09 -14.22
CA ALA A 191 11.64 -10.43 -14.06
C ALA A 191 10.88 -10.94 -15.31
N TYR A 192 10.46 -10.04 -16.20
CA TYR A 192 9.71 -10.32 -17.41
C TYR A 192 10.45 -9.95 -18.70
N GLN A 193 11.56 -9.22 -18.61
CA GLN A 193 12.30 -8.74 -19.78
C GLN A 193 12.64 -9.88 -20.76
N GLY A 194 12.30 -9.68 -22.04
CA GLY A 194 12.50 -10.66 -23.12
C GLY A 194 11.48 -11.80 -23.16
N LYS A 195 10.56 -11.92 -22.20
CA LYS A 195 9.48 -12.91 -22.26
C LYS A 195 8.44 -12.52 -23.30
N LYS A 196 7.90 -13.52 -23.98
CA LYS A 196 6.80 -13.37 -24.94
C LYS A 196 5.50 -13.13 -24.16
N ILE A 197 4.84 -12.01 -24.43
CA ILE A 197 3.61 -11.60 -23.72
C ILE A 197 2.47 -12.57 -24.00
N ASN A 198 2.40 -13.11 -25.22
CA ASN A 198 1.39 -14.09 -25.62
C ASN A 198 1.43 -15.38 -24.78
N ASP A 199 2.56 -15.68 -24.13
CA ASP A 199 2.75 -16.89 -23.32
C ASP A 199 2.56 -16.60 -21.81
N LEU A 200 2.25 -15.35 -21.45
CA LEU A 200 2.00 -14.97 -20.05
C LEU A 200 0.57 -15.28 -19.65
N GLU A 201 0.38 -15.58 -18.38
CA GLU A 201 -0.94 -15.75 -17.76
C GLU A 201 -1.27 -14.52 -16.92
N ALA A 202 -2.51 -14.01 -17.03
CA ALA A 202 -2.95 -12.85 -16.26
C ALA A 202 -2.85 -13.08 -14.74
N GLN A 203 -2.96 -14.33 -14.29
CA GLN A 203 -2.83 -14.74 -12.88
C GLN A 203 -1.39 -14.67 -12.37
N SER A 204 -0.38 -14.66 -13.26
CA SER A 204 1.03 -14.54 -12.88
C SER A 204 1.42 -13.13 -12.42
N PHE A 205 0.57 -12.13 -12.67
CA PHE A 205 0.76 -10.75 -12.24
C PHE A 205 0.22 -10.56 -10.81
N ASP A 206 1.14 -10.39 -9.85
CA ASP A 206 0.81 -10.03 -8.48
C ASP A 206 0.53 -8.52 -8.38
N CYS A 207 -0.74 -8.14 -8.54
CA CYS A 207 -1.18 -6.75 -8.60
C CYS A 207 -1.84 -6.24 -7.35
N ILE A 208 -2.02 -7.11 -6.36
CA ILE A 208 -2.55 -6.71 -5.06
C ILE A 208 -1.35 -6.35 -4.18
N THR A 209 -1.24 -5.08 -3.83
CA THR A 209 -0.30 -4.60 -2.84
C THR A 209 -1.06 -3.99 -1.68
N THR A 210 -0.32 -3.54 -0.68
CA THR A 210 -0.88 -2.75 0.42
C THR A 210 -0.19 -1.40 0.50
N ASP A 211 -0.66 -0.52 1.38
CA ASP A 211 0.00 0.74 1.73
C ASP A 211 -0.38 1.13 3.17
N PHE A 212 0.46 1.94 3.81
CA PHE A 212 0.18 2.57 5.11
C PHE A 212 0.13 4.10 4.97
N PRO A 213 -0.89 4.69 4.32
CA PRO A 213 -1.08 6.13 4.31
C PRO A 213 -1.28 6.70 5.71
N LEU A 214 -0.79 7.93 5.92
CA LEU A 214 -1.06 8.69 7.13
C LEU A 214 -2.55 9.05 7.18
N LEU A 215 -3.27 8.56 8.18
CA LEU A 215 -4.67 8.92 8.43
C LEU A 215 -4.77 10.19 9.26
N LYS A 216 -4.06 10.24 10.40
CA LYS A 216 -4.16 11.35 11.36
C LYS A 216 -2.86 11.55 12.13
N SER A 217 -2.48 12.81 12.34
CA SER A 217 -1.48 13.20 13.34
C SER A 217 -2.20 13.60 14.63
N LEU A 218 -1.76 13.06 15.75
CA LEU A 218 -2.23 13.44 17.08
C LEU A 218 -1.28 14.48 17.66
N GLU A 219 -1.84 15.59 18.14
CA GLU A 219 -1.11 16.77 18.63
C GLU A 219 -0.49 16.58 20.02
N PHE A 220 0.17 15.43 20.22
CA PHE A 220 0.91 15.11 21.43
C PHE A 220 2.06 14.12 21.15
N GLN A 221 3.06 14.18 22.03
CA GLN A 221 4.15 13.21 22.11
C GLN A 221 3.72 12.00 22.95
N SER A 222 4.24 10.83 22.62
CA SER A 222 4.03 9.59 23.39
C SER A 222 5.27 8.71 23.34
N ILE A 223 5.47 7.89 24.38
CA ILE A 223 6.61 6.97 24.48
C ILE A 223 6.19 5.51 24.27
N SER A 224 4.96 5.14 24.62
CA SER A 224 4.38 3.83 24.35
C SER A 224 2.94 3.98 23.88
N VAL A 225 2.48 2.98 23.12
CA VAL A 225 1.12 2.84 22.63
C VAL A 225 0.73 1.36 22.73
N GLU A 226 -0.44 1.09 23.30
CA GLU A 226 -0.99 -0.26 23.45
C GLU A 226 -2.46 -0.24 23.02
N ALA A 227 -2.82 -1.09 22.07
CA ALA A 227 -4.21 -1.36 21.72
C ALA A 227 -4.72 -2.55 22.55
N PHE A 228 -5.97 -2.49 22.99
CA PHE A 228 -6.60 -3.56 23.76
C PHE A 228 -8.11 -3.58 23.60
N GLU A 229 -8.69 -4.77 23.79
CA GLU A 229 -10.14 -4.96 23.81
C GLU A 229 -10.66 -5.02 25.25
N PHE A 230 -11.77 -4.35 25.53
CA PHE A 230 -12.45 -4.45 26.81
C PHE A 230 -13.96 -4.27 26.63
N GLY A 231 -14.76 -5.21 27.13
CA GLY A 231 -16.22 -5.13 27.02
C GLY A 231 -16.76 -5.21 25.58
N GLY A 232 -15.97 -5.73 24.62
CA GLY A 232 -16.32 -5.79 23.20
C GLY A 232 -15.91 -4.57 22.39
N ASP A 233 -15.44 -3.51 23.05
CA ASP A 233 -14.96 -2.29 22.40
C ASP A 233 -13.43 -2.26 22.32
N GLN A 234 -12.91 -1.59 21.29
CA GLN A 234 -11.48 -1.42 21.05
C GLN A 234 -11.00 -0.09 21.63
N PHE A 235 -9.94 -0.14 22.42
CA PHE A 235 -9.32 1.00 23.07
C PHE A 235 -7.84 1.08 22.73
N VAL A 236 -7.31 2.29 22.90
CA VAL A 236 -5.89 2.58 22.77
C VAL A 236 -5.44 3.37 23.98
N VAL A 237 -4.28 3.03 24.53
CA VAL A 237 -3.66 3.82 25.60
C VAL A 237 -2.27 4.32 25.17
N PHE A 238 -2.02 5.61 25.38
CA PHE A 238 -0.73 6.26 25.15
C PHE A 238 -0.11 6.69 26.47
N ALA A 239 1.17 6.37 26.70
CA ALA A 239 1.94 7.00 27.78
C ALA A 239 2.50 8.35 27.31
N GLN A 240 2.10 9.43 27.97
CA GLN A 240 2.48 10.80 27.63
C GLN A 240 3.32 11.42 28.76
N PRO A 241 4.63 11.14 28.84
CA PRO A 241 5.45 11.52 29.99
C PRO A 241 5.54 13.05 30.19
N PHE A 242 5.57 13.84 29.12
CA PHE A 242 5.69 15.30 29.21
C PHE A 242 4.39 15.99 29.63
N ILE A 243 3.24 15.40 29.28
CA ILE A 243 1.91 15.88 29.70
C ILE A 243 1.59 15.38 31.11
N GLY A 244 2.16 14.23 31.49
CA GLY A 244 1.98 13.63 32.80
C GLY A 244 0.71 12.78 32.89
N ARG A 245 0.40 11.97 31.87
CA ARG A 245 -0.76 11.06 31.89
C ARG A 245 -0.59 9.80 31.03
N CYS A 246 -1.35 8.77 31.37
CA CYS A 246 -1.80 7.74 30.44
C CYS A 246 -3.11 8.20 29.80
N ASN A 247 -3.12 8.35 28.48
CA ASN A 247 -4.27 8.84 27.73
C ASN A 247 -4.99 7.68 27.05
N PHE A 248 -6.26 7.45 27.40
CA PHE A 248 -7.09 6.42 26.81
C PHE A 248 -7.95 7.02 25.71
N MET A 249 -7.98 6.36 24.56
CA MET A 249 -8.80 6.72 23.42
C MET A 249 -9.69 5.54 23.05
N GLU A 250 -10.89 5.85 22.57
CA GLU A 250 -11.85 4.89 22.03
C GLU A 250 -12.21 5.29 20.60
N TRP A 251 -12.68 4.33 19.82
CA TRP A 251 -13.14 4.58 18.45
C TRP A 251 -14.55 5.15 18.45
N ASP A 252 -14.74 6.26 17.74
CA ASP A 252 -16.07 6.82 17.45
C ASP A 252 -16.58 6.26 16.12
N HIS A 253 -17.55 5.34 16.19
CA HIS A 253 -18.15 4.71 15.00
C HIS A 253 -18.98 5.68 14.14
N VAL A 254 -19.33 6.86 14.65
CA VAL A 254 -20.09 7.89 13.90
C VAL A 254 -19.12 8.83 13.18
N GLN A 255 -18.11 9.32 13.88
CA GLN A 255 -17.12 10.24 13.31
C GLN A 255 -15.97 9.54 12.60
N MET A 256 -15.86 8.21 12.75
CA MET A 256 -14.80 7.37 12.20
C MET A 256 -13.40 7.85 12.63
N GLU A 257 -13.27 8.22 13.90
CA GLU A 257 -12.02 8.69 14.49
C GLU A 257 -11.82 8.26 15.94
N PHE A 258 -10.57 8.28 16.40
CA PHE A 258 -10.26 8.08 17.82
C PHE A 258 -10.57 9.33 18.62
N ARG A 259 -11.39 9.18 19.68
CA ARG A 259 -11.72 10.23 20.65
C ARG A 259 -11.17 9.90 22.03
N ASN A 260 -10.92 10.94 22.83
CA ASN A 260 -10.44 10.77 24.20
C ASN A 260 -11.53 10.14 25.08
N PHE A 261 -11.24 8.98 25.67
CA PHE A 261 -12.12 8.25 26.57
C PHE A 261 -11.89 8.64 28.04
N ASP A 262 -10.68 8.46 28.55
CA ASP A 262 -10.34 8.71 29.95
C ASP A 262 -8.83 8.94 30.13
N ASN A 263 -8.38 9.32 31.33
CA ASN A 263 -6.99 9.59 31.65
C ASN A 263 -6.60 9.07 33.03
N ILE A 264 -5.37 8.56 33.16
CA ILE A 264 -4.72 8.34 34.46
C ILE A 264 -3.58 9.34 34.60
N THR A 265 -3.62 10.19 35.63
CA THR A 265 -2.52 11.14 35.91
C THR A 265 -1.26 10.38 36.31
N SER A 266 -0.15 10.69 35.66
CA SER A 266 1.12 9.99 35.81
C SER A 266 2.29 10.89 35.40
N THR A 267 3.06 11.39 36.37
CA THR A 267 4.09 12.42 36.15
C THR A 267 5.24 12.00 35.24
N SER A 268 5.49 10.70 35.06
CA SER A 268 6.63 10.18 34.30
C SER A 268 6.42 8.76 33.79
N SER A 269 5.23 8.45 33.29
CA SER A 269 4.91 7.13 32.72
C SER A 269 5.81 6.81 31.54
N VAL A 270 6.42 5.63 31.60
CA VAL A 270 7.11 4.99 30.49
C VAL A 270 6.14 4.06 29.76
N ILE A 271 5.34 3.29 30.50
CA ILE A 271 4.38 2.36 29.93
C ILE A 271 3.07 2.38 30.74
N CYS A 272 1.96 2.28 30.01
CA CYS A 272 0.62 2.09 30.56
C CYS A 272 0.09 0.77 29.97
N LYS A 273 0.40 -0.37 30.61
CA LYS A 273 0.10 -1.69 30.05
C LYS A 273 -1.31 -2.14 30.47
N PRO A 274 -2.25 -2.35 29.53
CA PRO A 274 -3.57 -2.88 29.84
C PRO A 274 -3.51 -4.39 30.10
N LEU A 275 -4.27 -4.85 31.08
CA LEU A 275 -4.40 -6.26 31.48
C LEU A 275 -5.86 -6.56 31.80
N VAL A 276 -6.47 -7.50 31.10
CA VAL A 276 -7.84 -7.94 31.35
C VAL A 276 -7.82 -9.32 32.00
N ILE A 277 -8.41 -9.43 33.19
CA ILE A 277 -8.58 -10.70 33.93
C ILE A 277 -10.03 -10.78 34.36
N ASP A 278 -10.70 -11.91 34.09
CA ASP A 278 -12.09 -12.15 34.49
C ASP A 278 -13.05 -10.99 34.15
N ASN A 279 -12.91 -10.42 32.95
CA ASN A 279 -13.66 -9.26 32.46
C ASN A 279 -13.49 -7.98 33.32
N GLN A 280 -12.38 -7.87 34.06
CA GLN A 280 -11.98 -6.67 34.78
C GLN A 280 -10.72 -6.10 34.13
N LEU A 281 -10.73 -4.79 33.85
CA LEU A 281 -9.60 -4.08 33.28
C LEU A 281 -8.69 -3.53 34.37
N PHE A 282 -7.41 -3.87 34.29
CA PHE A 282 -6.32 -3.33 35.10
C PHE A 282 -5.33 -2.60 34.20
N ILE A 283 -4.71 -1.55 34.72
CA ILE A 283 -3.65 -0.80 34.03
C ILE A 283 -2.42 -0.79 34.92
N ILE A 284 -1.31 -1.31 34.41
CA ILE A 284 -0.01 -1.23 35.05
C ILE A 284 0.66 0.06 34.55
N VAL A 285 0.80 1.03 35.45
CA VAL A 285 1.40 2.33 35.16
C VAL A 285 2.83 2.33 35.69
N ALA A 286 3.78 2.10 34.79
CA ALA A 286 5.21 2.08 35.07
C ALA A 286 5.80 3.50 34.96
N GLN A 287 6.41 4.00 36.03
CA GLN A 287 6.89 5.39 36.13
C GLN A 287 8.33 5.49 36.65
N LEU A 288 9.07 6.49 36.17
CA LEU A 288 10.43 6.78 36.63
C LEU A 288 10.49 7.53 37.97
N PHE A 289 9.47 8.34 38.25
CA PHE A 289 9.35 9.16 39.45
C PHE A 289 7.98 8.93 40.10
N GLY A 290 7.94 8.89 41.44
CA GLY A 290 6.70 8.69 42.21
C GLY A 290 6.37 7.23 42.53
N GLY A 291 7.14 6.27 41.99
CA GLY A 291 6.83 4.84 42.08
C GLY A 291 5.87 4.40 40.97
N SER A 292 5.77 3.09 40.73
CA SER A 292 4.82 2.53 39.77
C SER A 292 3.55 2.06 40.48
N HIS A 293 2.43 2.04 39.76
CA HIS A 293 1.11 1.79 40.36
C HIS A 293 0.24 0.88 39.49
N ILE A 294 -0.74 0.24 40.11
CA ILE A 294 -1.77 -0.55 39.42
C ILE A 294 -3.12 0.11 39.64
N PHE A 295 -3.82 0.37 38.55
CA PHE A 295 -5.16 0.91 38.52
C PHE A 295 -6.15 -0.17 38.07
N LYS A 296 -7.39 -0.08 38.55
CA LYS A 296 -8.52 -0.92 38.13
C LYS A 296 -9.61 -0.03 37.55
N ARG A 297 -10.24 -0.46 36.45
CA ARG A 297 -11.45 0.18 35.93
C ARG A 297 -12.64 -0.15 36.83
N ASP A 298 -13.25 0.88 37.39
CA ASP A 298 -14.57 0.78 38.01
C ASP A 298 -15.62 1.17 36.97
N VAL A 299 -16.38 0.18 36.50
CA VAL A 299 -17.43 0.34 35.49
C VAL A 299 -18.63 1.12 36.06
N SER A 300 -18.92 0.97 37.35
CA SER A 300 -20.06 1.66 37.99
C SER A 300 -19.78 3.13 38.22
N ALA A 301 -18.54 3.47 38.63
CA ALA A 301 -18.11 4.85 38.83
C ALA A 301 -17.52 5.48 37.56
N ASN A 302 -17.44 4.73 36.46
CA ASN A 302 -16.87 5.12 35.17
C ASN A 302 -15.49 5.79 35.28
N LYS A 303 -14.60 5.24 36.12
CA LYS A 303 -13.28 5.82 36.40
C LYS A 303 -12.22 4.76 36.68
N PHE A 304 -10.94 5.14 36.55
CA PHE A 304 -9.83 4.34 37.06
C PHE A 304 -9.55 4.63 38.53
N ILE A 305 -9.38 3.56 39.32
CA ILE A 305 -9.07 3.64 40.76
C ILE A 305 -7.71 3.01 41.00
N LYS A 306 -6.81 3.74 41.67
CA LYS A 306 -5.53 3.16 42.12
C LYS A 306 -5.82 2.11 43.17
N ILE A 307 -5.44 0.85 42.91
CA ILE A 307 -5.67 -0.26 43.83
C ILE A 307 -4.40 -0.74 44.52
N GLN A 308 -3.22 -0.50 43.92
CA GLN A 308 -1.98 -1.02 44.44
C GLN A 308 -0.77 -0.15 44.08
N ASP A 309 0.17 -0.05 45.02
CA ASP A 309 1.51 0.51 44.82
C ASP A 309 2.52 -0.62 44.55
N ILE A 310 3.40 -0.42 43.57
CA ILE A 310 4.51 -1.34 43.27
C ILE A 310 5.71 -0.92 44.13
N ASP A 311 6.37 -1.92 44.74
CA ASP A 311 7.51 -1.70 45.64
C ASP A 311 8.67 -0.97 44.93
N ILE A 312 8.90 0.28 45.34
CA ILE A 312 9.93 1.18 44.81
C ILE A 312 11.36 0.70 45.09
N LEU A 313 11.55 -0.17 46.08
CA LEU A 313 12.86 -0.74 46.37
C LEU A 313 13.23 -1.81 45.34
N LYS A 314 12.23 -2.52 44.78
CA LYS A 314 12.40 -3.53 43.73
C LYS A 314 12.42 -2.93 42.34
N ILE A 315 11.46 -2.04 42.05
CA ILE A 315 11.32 -1.37 40.75
C ILE A 315 11.62 0.12 40.93
N ARG A 316 12.73 0.56 40.34
CA ARG A 316 13.27 1.92 40.41
C ARG A 316 13.24 2.65 39.08
N LYS A 317 13.63 1.97 37.99
CA LYS A 317 13.67 2.56 36.64
C LYS A 317 13.05 1.61 35.63
N PRO A 318 11.71 1.45 35.67
CA PRO A 318 11.04 0.57 34.74
C PRO A 318 11.23 1.08 33.31
N ASN A 319 11.54 0.18 32.37
CA ASN A 319 11.67 0.52 30.96
C ASN A 319 10.69 -0.24 30.07
N ASP A 320 10.35 -1.47 30.45
CA ASP A 320 9.40 -2.31 29.71
C ASP A 320 8.46 -3.09 30.63
N VAL A 321 7.27 -3.43 30.14
CA VAL A 321 6.26 -4.24 30.85
C VAL A 321 5.64 -5.24 29.89
N GLU A 322 5.72 -6.52 30.24
CA GLU A 322 5.13 -7.59 29.45
C GLU A 322 4.18 -8.45 30.28
N ILE A 323 3.11 -8.95 29.64
CA ILE A 323 2.05 -9.73 30.28
C ILE A 323 2.08 -11.13 29.71
N PHE A 324 1.90 -12.14 30.57
CA PHE A 324 1.83 -13.51 30.12
C PHE A 324 0.98 -14.40 31.03
N HIS A 325 0.55 -15.53 30.48
CA HIS A 325 -0.28 -16.52 31.15
C HIS A 325 0.41 -17.87 31.11
N VAL A 326 0.66 -18.46 32.28
CA VAL A 326 1.34 -19.75 32.40
C VAL A 326 0.66 -20.59 33.46
N ASP A 327 0.42 -21.88 33.15
CA ASP A 327 -0.22 -22.84 34.05
C ASP A 327 -1.56 -22.35 34.65
N GLY A 328 -2.35 -21.60 33.86
CA GLY A 328 -3.66 -21.07 34.26
C GLY A 328 -3.61 -19.83 35.14
N GLU A 329 -2.45 -19.20 35.28
CA GLU A 329 -2.22 -18.05 36.17
C GLU A 329 -1.76 -16.84 35.34
N SER A 330 -2.22 -15.65 35.73
CA SER A 330 -1.85 -14.38 35.08
C SER A 330 -0.66 -13.73 35.77
N PHE A 331 0.31 -13.30 34.97
CA PHE A 331 1.51 -12.62 35.41
C PHE A 331 1.77 -11.37 34.57
N PHE A 332 2.52 -10.44 35.15
CA PHE A 332 3.27 -9.46 34.37
C PHE A 332 4.70 -9.37 34.89
N ILE A 333 5.61 -8.86 34.06
CA ILE A 333 7.00 -8.60 34.39
C ILE A 333 7.34 -7.16 34.06
N ILE A 334 8.14 -6.53 34.90
CA ILE A 334 8.66 -5.18 34.66
C ILE A 334 10.18 -5.27 34.54
N ALA A 335 10.71 -4.87 33.37
CA ALA A 335 12.14 -4.74 33.15
C ALA A 335 12.66 -3.47 33.84
N ASP A 336 13.70 -3.60 34.67
CA ASP A 336 14.32 -2.47 35.38
C ASP A 336 15.70 -2.13 34.82
N SER A 337 15.84 -0.90 34.33
CA SER A 337 17.07 -0.39 33.71
C SER A 337 18.11 0.12 34.72
N SER A 338 17.84 0.01 36.01
CA SER A 338 18.77 0.38 37.09
C SER A 338 19.45 -0.83 37.70
N LYS A 339 20.72 -0.67 38.10
CA LYS A 339 21.46 -1.73 38.79
C LYS A 339 20.93 -2.06 40.19
N ALA A 340 20.21 -1.12 40.82
CA ALA A 340 19.74 -1.25 42.19
C ALA A 340 18.31 -1.79 42.26
N GLY A 341 17.54 -1.67 41.18
CA GLY A 341 16.30 -2.40 41.00
C GLY A 341 16.59 -3.81 40.46
N SER A 342 15.54 -4.60 40.35
CA SER A 342 15.59 -5.92 39.75
C SER A 342 14.36 -6.15 38.89
N THR A 343 14.56 -6.64 37.67
CA THR A 343 13.46 -7.09 36.82
C THR A 343 12.62 -8.12 37.58
N THR A 344 11.33 -7.83 37.76
CA THR A 344 10.50 -8.59 38.71
C THR A 344 9.20 -9.04 38.06
N ILE A 345 8.90 -10.33 38.22
CA ILE A 345 7.64 -10.97 37.86
C ILE A 345 6.66 -10.79 39.02
N TYR A 346 5.44 -10.41 38.68
CA TYR A 346 4.31 -10.27 39.60
C TYR A 346 3.21 -11.25 39.20
N LYS A 347 2.63 -11.91 40.20
CA LYS A 347 1.56 -12.91 40.04
C LYS A 347 0.23 -12.37 40.56
N TRP A 348 -0.85 -12.58 39.80
CA TRP A 348 -2.22 -12.34 40.26
C TRP A 348 -2.63 -13.35 41.35
N ASN A 349 -3.26 -12.90 42.42
CA ASN A 349 -3.76 -13.78 43.49
C ASN A 349 -5.27 -13.66 43.78
N GLY A 350 -6.03 -13.00 42.88
CA GLY A 350 -7.45 -12.71 43.05
C GLY A 350 -7.78 -11.31 43.59
N ASN A 351 -6.85 -10.68 44.32
CA ASN A 351 -7.06 -9.33 44.87
C ASN A 351 -6.07 -8.30 44.30
N GLY A 352 -4.85 -8.73 43.97
CA GLY A 352 -3.79 -7.86 43.49
C GLY A 352 -2.63 -8.66 42.90
N PHE A 353 -1.55 -7.96 42.59
CA PHE A 353 -0.36 -8.54 41.97
C PHE A 353 0.83 -8.49 42.91
N TYR A 354 1.42 -9.63 43.20
CA TYR A 354 2.49 -9.74 44.20
C TYR A 354 3.76 -10.32 43.58
N SER A 355 4.91 -9.83 44.04
CA SER A 355 6.22 -10.26 43.54
C SER A 355 6.37 -11.78 43.68
N HIS A 356 6.64 -12.43 42.56
CA HIS A 356 6.77 -13.89 42.42
C HIS A 356 8.23 -14.31 42.25
N GLN A 357 8.98 -13.60 41.42
CA GLN A 357 10.38 -13.88 41.14
C GLN A 357 11.10 -12.62 40.67
N SER A 358 12.33 -12.42 41.11
CA SER A 358 13.24 -11.40 40.56
C SER A 358 14.29 -12.07 39.67
N LEU A 359 14.58 -11.44 38.54
CA LEU A 359 15.52 -11.92 37.53
C LEU A 359 16.67 -10.92 37.36
N HIS A 360 17.78 -11.45 36.83
CA HIS A 360 18.92 -10.67 36.33
C HIS A 360 19.42 -9.54 37.28
N PRO A 361 19.74 -9.86 38.55
CA PRO A 361 20.15 -8.85 39.53
C PRO A 361 21.41 -8.10 39.08
N TRP A 362 21.50 -6.81 39.37
CA TRP A 362 22.64 -5.92 39.05
C TRP A 362 22.83 -5.57 37.56
N HIS A 363 21.88 -5.94 36.71
CA HIS A 363 21.88 -5.62 35.29
C HIS A 363 21.01 -4.39 35.00
N ARG A 364 20.97 -3.95 33.74
CA ARG A 364 20.21 -2.79 33.30
C ARG A 364 19.29 -3.23 32.19
N ASP A 365 18.26 -3.96 32.58
CA ASP A 365 17.33 -4.56 31.64
C ASP A 365 16.53 -3.48 30.93
N THR A 366 16.50 -3.55 29.62
CA THR A 366 15.84 -2.57 28.75
C THR A 366 14.51 -3.10 28.24
N ASP A 367 14.36 -4.40 28.07
CA ASP A 367 13.17 -5.00 27.46
C ASP A 367 13.02 -6.44 27.91
N VAL A 368 11.77 -6.90 27.96
CA VAL A 368 11.42 -8.27 28.29
C VAL A 368 10.41 -8.80 27.28
N GLU A 369 10.75 -9.90 26.64
CA GLU A 369 9.89 -10.54 25.66
C GLU A 369 9.44 -11.90 26.17
N TYR A 370 8.12 -12.09 26.23
CA TYR A 370 7.51 -13.39 26.46
C TYR A 370 7.26 -14.11 25.15
N LEU A 371 7.59 -15.40 25.10
CA LEU A 371 7.32 -16.25 23.94
C LEU A 371 7.18 -17.71 24.35
N ASP A 372 6.43 -18.48 23.57
CA ASP A 372 6.37 -19.93 23.70
C ASP A 372 7.29 -20.59 22.66
N ILE A 373 8.15 -21.50 23.12
CA ILE A 373 9.03 -22.29 22.26
C ILE A 373 8.67 -23.77 22.46
N SER A 374 8.01 -24.35 21.47
CA SER A 374 7.63 -25.77 21.45
C SER A 374 6.79 -26.21 22.67
N GLY A 375 5.79 -25.39 23.05
CA GLY A 375 4.88 -25.63 24.18
C GLY A 375 5.49 -25.33 25.55
N LYS A 376 6.61 -24.59 25.58
CA LYS A 376 7.30 -24.21 26.80
C LYS A 376 7.39 -22.68 26.88
N PRO A 377 6.90 -22.07 27.97
CA PRO A 377 7.03 -20.64 28.19
C PRO A 377 8.49 -20.23 28.39
N HIS A 378 8.89 -19.17 27.71
CA HIS A 378 10.22 -18.56 27.82
C HIS A 378 10.11 -17.05 28.01
N LEU A 379 11.17 -16.48 28.58
CA LEU A 379 11.40 -15.03 28.61
C LEU A 379 12.77 -14.73 27.99
N ILE A 380 12.85 -13.65 27.22
CA ILE A 380 14.11 -13.09 26.74
C ILE A 380 14.29 -11.73 27.39
N LEU A 381 15.39 -11.54 28.12
CA LEU A 381 15.76 -10.23 28.70
C LEU A 381 16.84 -9.59 27.86
N SER A 382 16.60 -8.35 27.42
CA SER A 382 17.63 -7.48 26.85
C SER A 382 18.20 -6.58 27.93
N SER A 383 19.52 -6.35 27.93
CA SER A 383 20.18 -5.46 28.89
C SER A 383 21.31 -4.68 28.23
N SER A 384 21.50 -3.45 28.68
CA SER A 384 22.57 -2.57 28.19
C SER A 384 23.95 -3.22 28.34
N SER A 385 24.75 -3.17 27.27
CA SER A 385 26.10 -3.75 27.18
C SER A 385 26.19 -5.24 27.53
N GLN A 386 25.10 -6.00 27.34
CA GLN A 386 25.04 -7.44 27.57
C GLN A 386 24.42 -8.16 26.37
N ARG A 387 24.51 -9.48 26.38
CA ARG A 387 23.78 -10.34 25.44
C ARG A 387 22.37 -10.61 25.94
N PRO A 388 21.36 -10.78 25.06
CA PRO A 388 20.04 -11.20 25.49
C PRO A 388 20.08 -12.55 26.19
N VAL A 389 19.36 -12.68 27.30
CA VAL A 389 19.35 -13.89 28.13
C VAL A 389 18.01 -14.61 27.99
N ILE A 390 18.03 -15.91 27.69
CA ILE A 390 16.84 -16.76 27.60
C ILE A 390 16.63 -17.47 28.94
N TYR A 391 15.42 -17.32 29.49
CA TYR A 391 14.90 -18.08 30.61
C TYR A 391 13.80 -19.01 30.15
N GLN A 392 13.67 -20.17 30.79
CA GLN A 392 12.63 -21.16 30.53
C GLN A 392 11.81 -21.39 31.80
N TRP A 393 10.50 -21.47 31.67
CA TRP A 393 9.61 -21.82 32.78
C TRP A 393 9.82 -23.27 33.22
N SER A 394 9.98 -23.46 34.52
CA SER A 394 10.10 -24.75 35.18
C SER A 394 8.82 -25.06 35.93
N LYS A 395 8.09 -26.09 35.47
CA LYS A 395 6.81 -26.50 36.09
C LYS A 395 6.96 -27.03 37.52
N SER A 396 8.14 -27.53 37.89
CA SER A 396 8.41 -28.05 39.23
C SER A 396 8.61 -26.92 40.24
N THR A 397 9.40 -25.90 39.88
CA THR A 397 9.69 -24.76 40.76
C THR A 397 8.67 -23.63 40.61
N LYS A 398 7.86 -23.66 39.54
CA LYS A 398 6.97 -22.57 39.11
C LYS A 398 7.75 -21.26 38.98
N GLN A 399 8.96 -21.33 38.43
CA GLN A 399 9.86 -20.18 38.25
C GLN A 399 10.54 -20.25 36.89
N PHE A 400 11.02 -19.12 36.40
CA PHE A 400 11.87 -19.03 35.23
C PHE A 400 13.32 -19.30 35.59
N GLU A 401 13.92 -20.30 34.95
CA GLU A 401 15.31 -20.70 35.16
C GLU A 401 16.15 -20.25 33.96
N ARG A 402 17.33 -19.68 34.22
CA ARG A 402 18.23 -19.21 33.15
C ARG A 402 18.71 -20.39 32.32
N ARG A 403 18.56 -20.30 31.00
CA ARG A 403 18.86 -21.39 30.07
C ARG A 403 20.15 -21.13 29.30
N THR A 404 20.23 -20.00 28.58
CA THR A 404 21.39 -19.64 27.75
C THR A 404 21.35 -18.15 27.38
N ASP A 405 22.42 -17.64 26.80
CA ASP A 405 22.43 -16.34 26.12
C ASP A 405 22.23 -16.52 24.61
N ILE A 406 21.72 -15.49 23.95
CA ILE A 406 21.74 -15.39 22.48
C ILE A 406 23.15 -14.96 22.06
N PRO A 407 23.87 -15.79 21.27
CA PRO A 407 25.26 -15.51 20.91
C PRO A 407 25.38 -14.33 19.92
N GLU A 408 26.59 -13.78 19.83
CA GLU A 408 27.00 -12.82 18.77
C GLU A 408 26.15 -11.53 18.66
N MET A 409 25.46 -11.17 19.74
CA MET A 409 24.66 -9.95 19.83
C MET A 409 24.80 -9.29 21.20
N GLU A 410 25.63 -8.25 21.25
CA GLU A 410 25.79 -7.41 22.44
C GLU A 410 25.08 -6.07 22.27
N ASP A 411 24.61 -5.50 23.38
CA ASP A 411 23.94 -4.20 23.42
C ASP A 411 22.64 -4.17 22.59
N VAL A 412 21.87 -5.26 22.69
CA VAL A 412 20.50 -5.34 22.18
C VAL A 412 19.61 -4.51 23.09
N TYR A 413 18.82 -3.61 22.50
CA TYR A 413 17.87 -2.77 23.21
C TYR A 413 16.57 -3.52 23.51
N ALA A 414 16.01 -4.21 22.52
CA ALA A 414 14.74 -4.93 22.64
C ALA A 414 14.67 -6.14 21.72
N VAL A 415 13.87 -7.13 22.12
CA VAL A 415 13.52 -8.32 21.35
C VAL A 415 12.03 -8.34 21.12
N LYS A 416 11.59 -8.61 19.88
CA LYS A 416 10.17 -8.91 19.59
C LYS A 416 10.07 -10.13 18.70
N HIS A 417 9.21 -11.07 19.05
CA HIS A 417 9.05 -12.31 18.29
C HIS A 417 7.93 -12.25 17.25
N PHE A 418 8.03 -13.11 16.23
CA PHE A 418 6.95 -13.34 15.28
C PHE A 418 7.02 -14.77 14.73
N THR A 419 5.91 -15.25 14.16
CA THR A 419 5.82 -16.60 13.61
C THR A 419 5.35 -16.55 12.16
N VAL A 420 6.05 -17.26 11.28
CA VAL A 420 5.62 -17.44 9.88
C VAL A 420 5.62 -18.93 9.57
N LYS A 421 4.49 -19.48 9.10
CA LYS A 421 4.33 -20.91 8.79
C LYS A 421 4.80 -21.83 9.93
N SER A 422 4.46 -21.48 11.17
CA SER A 422 4.87 -22.17 12.40
C SER A 422 6.38 -22.17 12.69
N GLU A 423 7.18 -21.40 11.94
CA GLU A 423 8.58 -21.15 12.25
C GLU A 423 8.70 -19.87 13.10
N LEU A 424 9.44 -19.97 14.21
CA LEU A 424 9.63 -18.88 15.16
C LEU A 424 10.84 -18.02 14.78
N TYR A 425 10.63 -16.71 14.78
CA TYR A 425 11.64 -15.71 14.53
C TYR A 425 11.63 -14.62 15.61
N ILE A 426 12.74 -13.91 15.71
CA ILE A 426 12.88 -12.73 16.58
C ILE A 426 13.54 -11.58 15.83
N CYS A 427 13.08 -10.37 16.11
CA CYS A 427 13.69 -9.11 15.74
C CYS A 427 14.49 -8.57 16.93
N LEU A 428 15.79 -8.37 16.75
CA LEU A 428 16.69 -7.79 17.73
C LEU A 428 16.98 -6.34 17.35
N THR A 429 16.60 -5.41 18.22
CA THR A 429 16.78 -3.98 18.00
C THR A 429 18.10 -3.50 18.58
N ARG A 430 18.88 -2.72 17.82
CA ARG A 430 20.04 -1.98 18.32
C ARG A 430 19.91 -0.50 18.02
N PHE A 431 20.41 0.35 18.91
CA PHE A 431 20.40 1.79 18.69
C PHE A 431 21.26 2.21 17.50
N ILE A 432 22.51 1.75 17.44
CA ILE A 432 23.46 1.98 16.34
C ILE A 432 24.11 0.64 15.98
N GLY A 433 24.53 0.50 14.73
CA GLY A 433 25.07 -0.75 14.18
C GLY A 433 23.96 -1.48 13.42
N ASP A 434 23.89 -2.79 13.57
CA ASP A 434 22.93 -3.62 12.82
C ASP A 434 21.92 -4.28 13.76
N SER A 435 20.65 -4.00 13.55
CA SER A 435 19.54 -4.81 14.06
C SER A 435 19.50 -6.12 13.28
N LYS A 436 18.99 -7.18 13.89
CA LYS A 436 19.01 -8.51 13.27
C LYS A 436 17.65 -9.16 13.31
N VAL A 437 17.40 -10.02 12.33
CA VAL A 437 16.33 -11.00 12.40
C VAL A 437 16.98 -12.37 12.54
N MET A 438 16.50 -13.14 13.51
CA MET A 438 17.00 -14.48 13.78
C MET A 438 15.86 -15.50 13.75
N LYS A 439 16.19 -16.74 13.40
CA LYS A 439 15.28 -17.89 13.35
C LYS A 439 15.64 -18.89 14.43
N TRP A 440 14.64 -19.45 15.10
CA TRP A 440 14.82 -20.59 15.99
C TRP A 440 15.09 -21.86 15.20
N ASP A 441 16.20 -22.54 15.46
CA ASP A 441 16.60 -23.78 14.77
C ASP A 441 16.20 -25.08 15.49
N GLY A 442 15.54 -24.96 16.64
CA GLY A 442 15.23 -26.07 17.54
C GLY A 442 16.05 -26.07 18.83
N SER A 443 17.20 -25.40 18.83
CA SER A 443 18.14 -25.35 19.96
C SER A 443 18.58 -23.93 20.34
N MET A 444 18.74 -23.06 19.35
CA MET A 444 19.23 -21.69 19.48
C MET A 444 18.65 -20.81 18.37
N PHE A 445 18.79 -19.49 18.52
CA PHE A 445 18.51 -18.52 17.46
C PHE A 445 19.73 -18.35 16.55
N SER A 446 19.50 -18.42 15.24
CA SER A 446 20.50 -18.22 14.19
C SER A 446 20.14 -17.01 13.32
N GLU A 447 21.13 -16.22 12.93
CA GLU A 447 20.93 -15.02 12.10
C GLU A 447 20.42 -15.38 10.70
N ILE A 448 19.40 -14.65 10.23
CA ILE A 448 18.89 -14.76 8.85
C ILE A 448 19.06 -13.49 8.03
N GLN A 449 19.13 -12.34 8.71
CA GLN A 449 19.17 -11.03 8.07
C GLN A 449 19.67 -9.95 9.03
N THR A 450 20.37 -8.95 8.48
CA THR A 450 20.80 -7.74 9.18
C THR A 450 20.16 -6.50 8.55
N MET A 451 19.88 -5.50 9.39
CA MET A 451 19.35 -4.20 8.99
C MET A 451 20.09 -3.08 9.71
N ALA A 452 20.65 -2.15 8.94
CA ALA A 452 21.36 -1.00 9.48
C ALA A 452 20.44 -0.14 10.35
N SER A 453 20.81 0.04 11.60
CA SER A 453 20.10 0.83 12.61
C SER A 453 20.73 2.20 12.76
N ARG A 454 19.89 3.23 12.63
CA ARG A 454 20.29 4.64 12.70
C ARG A 454 19.52 5.33 13.82
N GLY A 455 19.96 5.12 15.06
CA GLY A 455 19.24 5.55 16.25
C GLY A 455 17.91 4.81 16.41
N SER A 456 17.92 3.48 16.28
CA SER A 456 16.70 2.68 16.35
C SER A 456 16.32 2.31 17.79
N MET A 457 15.07 2.54 18.16
CA MET A 457 14.53 2.18 19.48
C MET A 457 13.42 1.13 19.39
N VAL A 458 13.05 0.73 18.16
CA VAL A 458 11.96 -0.21 17.92
C VAL A 458 12.19 -0.98 16.63
N PHE A 459 12.08 -2.31 16.72
CA PHE A 459 11.98 -3.19 15.57
C PHE A 459 10.78 -4.12 15.76
N GLN A 460 9.59 -3.62 15.42
CA GLN A 460 8.31 -4.25 15.74
C GLN A 460 7.82 -5.11 14.57
N PRO A 461 7.80 -6.45 14.69
CA PRO A 461 7.08 -7.29 13.74
C PRO A 461 5.57 -7.25 14.02
N PHE A 462 4.77 -7.40 12.98
CA PHE A 462 3.31 -7.52 13.08
C PHE A 462 2.74 -8.18 11.82
N SER A 463 1.51 -8.68 11.92
CA SER A 463 0.81 -9.29 10.79
C SER A 463 -0.55 -8.66 10.60
N ILE A 464 -0.94 -8.49 9.34
CA ILE A 464 -2.28 -8.05 8.93
C ILE A 464 -2.75 -9.03 7.86
N ALA A 465 -3.84 -9.75 8.15
CA ALA A 465 -4.31 -10.86 7.33
C ALA A 465 -3.16 -11.84 6.99
N ASN A 466 -2.83 -12.00 5.70
CA ASN A 466 -1.78 -12.91 5.23
C ASN A 466 -0.39 -12.26 5.11
N TRP A 467 -0.28 -10.96 5.41
CA TRP A 467 0.95 -10.20 5.26
C TRP A 467 1.70 -10.10 6.59
N GLN A 468 2.96 -10.51 6.58
CA GLN A 468 3.88 -10.30 7.69
C GLN A 468 4.74 -9.08 7.40
N TYR A 469 4.73 -8.10 8.29
CA TYR A 469 5.53 -6.90 8.23
C TYR A 469 6.50 -6.82 9.42
N ALA A 470 7.46 -5.91 9.31
CA ALA A 470 8.21 -5.41 10.44
C ALA A 470 8.59 -3.95 10.24
N ILE A 471 8.49 -3.13 11.30
CA ILE A 471 8.88 -1.72 11.27
C ILE A 471 10.16 -1.53 12.06
N LEU A 472 11.18 -1.00 11.40
CA LEU A 472 12.41 -0.54 12.03
C LEU A 472 12.38 0.98 12.16
N GLY A 473 12.18 1.46 13.38
CA GLY A 473 12.19 2.87 13.72
C GLY A 473 13.58 3.50 13.58
N SER A 474 13.63 4.80 13.29
CA SER A 474 14.91 5.54 13.21
C SER A 474 14.75 6.96 13.73
N ASP A 475 15.66 7.39 14.60
CA ASP A 475 15.76 8.78 15.06
C ASP A 475 16.55 9.67 14.07
N TYR A 476 17.34 9.08 13.16
CA TYR A 476 18.26 9.80 12.26
C TYR A 476 17.93 9.66 10.76
N ALA A 477 16.93 8.87 10.40
CA ALA A 477 16.47 8.65 9.03
C ALA A 477 14.96 8.35 9.02
N PHE A 478 14.40 8.06 7.84
CA PHE A 478 13.03 7.57 7.76
C PHE A 478 12.90 6.22 8.46
N THR A 479 11.73 6.02 9.09
CA THR A 479 11.34 4.71 9.62
C THR A 479 11.03 3.79 8.44
N ARG A 480 11.52 2.56 8.47
CA ARG A 480 11.35 1.62 7.36
C ARG A 480 10.35 0.54 7.72
N VAL A 481 9.35 0.36 6.87
CA VAL A 481 8.46 -0.79 6.88
C VAL A 481 9.05 -1.81 5.93
N TYR A 482 9.17 -3.04 6.41
CA TYR A 482 9.56 -4.19 5.65
C TYR A 482 8.39 -5.16 5.52
N ARG A 483 8.34 -5.89 4.41
CA ARG A 483 7.38 -6.95 4.14
C ARG A 483 8.12 -8.28 4.00
N TRP A 484 7.58 -9.34 4.58
CA TRP A 484 8.18 -10.66 4.50
C TRP A 484 8.05 -11.25 3.09
N ASP A 485 9.16 -11.64 2.48
CA ASP A 485 9.20 -12.40 1.24
C ASP A 485 9.28 -13.90 1.59
N ALA A 486 8.19 -14.63 1.32
CA ALA A 486 8.10 -16.05 1.64
C ALA A 486 9.06 -16.94 0.80
N LYS A 487 9.49 -16.49 -0.39
CA LYS A 487 10.42 -17.23 -1.25
C LYS A 487 11.85 -17.05 -0.75
N LYS A 488 12.23 -15.82 -0.39
CA LYS A 488 13.55 -15.48 0.14
C LYS A 488 13.71 -15.77 1.63
N ARG A 489 12.60 -15.94 2.36
CA ARG A 489 12.55 -16.09 3.83
C ARG A 489 13.24 -14.94 4.55
N GLN A 490 13.01 -13.72 4.06
CA GLN A 490 13.64 -12.50 4.53
C GLN A 490 12.67 -11.32 4.41
N PHE A 491 12.92 -10.26 5.15
CA PHE A 491 12.21 -9.00 5.01
C PHE A 491 12.77 -8.17 3.86
N ILE A 492 11.90 -7.70 2.96
CA ILE A 492 12.24 -6.76 1.88
C ILE A 492 11.70 -5.38 2.21
N GLN A 493 12.45 -4.32 1.89
CA GLN A 493 11.99 -2.95 2.10
C GLN A 493 10.68 -2.74 1.32
N PHE A 494 9.68 -2.19 2.00
CA PHE A 494 8.32 -2.07 1.49
C PHE A 494 7.86 -0.62 1.40
N GLN A 495 7.98 0.14 2.49
CA GLN A 495 7.56 1.54 2.57
C GLN A 495 8.43 2.31 3.54
N GLU A 496 8.48 3.63 3.41
CA GLU A 496 9.09 4.53 4.39
C GLU A 496 8.02 5.37 5.10
N LEU A 497 8.06 5.40 6.42
CA LEU A 497 7.21 6.22 7.27
C LEU A 497 8.02 7.40 7.80
N ASN A 498 7.44 8.59 7.71
CA ASN A 498 8.00 9.79 8.31
C ASN A 498 7.45 9.94 9.73
N ILE A 499 8.16 9.48 10.75
CA ILE A 499 7.77 9.70 12.15
C ILE A 499 9.02 10.10 12.94
N GLN A 500 8.90 11.14 13.76
CA GLN A 500 10.03 11.67 14.50
C GLN A 500 10.25 10.86 15.78
N ALA A 501 11.45 10.30 15.94
CA ALA A 501 11.85 9.55 17.13
C ALA A 501 10.80 8.50 17.59
N PRO A 502 10.49 7.50 16.75
CA PRO A 502 9.50 6.47 17.06
C PRO A 502 9.91 5.63 18.27
N ARG A 503 8.96 5.22 19.11
CA ARG A 503 9.26 4.39 20.30
C ARG A 503 8.49 3.08 20.37
N ALA A 504 7.28 3.04 19.82
CA ALA A 504 6.43 1.86 19.81
C ALA A 504 5.47 1.92 18.62
N PHE A 505 5.08 0.75 18.14
CA PHE A 505 4.03 0.58 17.15
C PHE A 505 3.02 -0.43 17.66
N SER A 506 1.73 -0.15 17.49
CA SER A 506 0.65 -1.05 17.88
C SER A 506 -0.41 -1.10 16.78
N LEU A 507 -0.98 -2.28 16.57
CA LEU A 507 -2.06 -2.49 15.61
C LEU A 507 -3.41 -2.48 16.32
N VAL A 508 -4.42 -1.92 15.67
CA VAL A 508 -5.79 -1.97 16.14
C VAL A 508 -6.72 -2.27 14.96
N PHE A 509 -7.63 -3.24 15.15
CA PHE A 509 -8.59 -3.69 14.15
C PHE A 509 -9.99 -3.24 14.57
N ILE A 510 -10.65 -2.41 13.75
CA ILE A 510 -11.99 -1.88 14.04
C ILE A 510 -12.80 -1.87 12.76
N ASP A 511 -14.00 -2.44 12.76
CA ASP A 511 -14.95 -2.41 11.64
C ASP A 511 -14.35 -2.80 10.27
N ASN A 512 -13.54 -3.87 10.23
CA ASN A 512 -12.78 -4.32 9.05
C ASN A 512 -11.75 -3.32 8.51
N ARG A 513 -11.30 -2.38 9.34
CA ARG A 513 -10.20 -1.46 9.06
C ARG A 513 -9.07 -1.76 10.02
N GLU A 514 -7.84 -1.75 9.50
CA GLU A 514 -6.65 -1.92 10.33
C GLU A 514 -5.88 -0.61 10.42
N PHE A 515 -5.61 -0.18 11.64
CA PHE A 515 -4.83 1.01 11.92
C PHE A 515 -3.50 0.62 12.56
N LEU A 516 -2.46 1.28 12.11
CA LEU A 516 -1.12 1.21 12.68
C LEU A 516 -0.87 2.50 13.45
N LEU A 517 -0.73 2.39 14.76
CA LEU A 517 -0.45 3.48 15.67
C LEU A 517 1.06 3.57 15.88
N GLY A 518 1.66 4.74 15.68
CA GLY A 518 3.08 4.99 15.90
C GLY A 518 3.30 6.07 16.96
N SER A 519 3.91 5.70 18.09
CA SER A 519 4.28 6.67 19.13
C SER A 519 5.47 7.52 18.69
N SER A 520 5.46 8.80 19.06
CA SER A 520 6.53 9.75 18.72
C SER A 520 7.03 10.45 19.98
N PHE A 521 8.32 10.27 20.29
CA PHE A 521 8.90 10.84 21.50
C PHE A 521 9.14 12.35 21.39
N LYS A 522 9.46 12.84 20.18
CA LYS A 522 9.81 14.26 19.95
C LYS A 522 8.79 15.01 19.09
N GLY A 523 8.00 14.31 18.28
CA GLY A 523 7.02 14.90 17.38
C GLY A 523 5.59 14.49 17.71
N GLN A 524 4.72 14.57 16.70
CA GLN A 524 3.33 14.13 16.79
C GLN A 524 3.23 12.62 16.68
N THR A 525 2.45 12.02 17.56
CA THR A 525 2.02 10.61 17.45
C THR A 525 1.19 10.45 16.17
N ARG A 526 1.35 9.34 15.45
CA ARG A 526 0.74 9.14 14.12
C ARG A 526 -0.16 7.92 14.09
N ILE A 527 -1.24 8.03 13.32
CA ILE A 527 -2.14 6.94 12.98
C ILE A 527 -2.06 6.74 11.47
N TYR A 528 -1.72 5.55 11.04
CA TYR A 528 -1.75 5.11 9.66
C TYR A 528 -2.92 4.14 9.46
N GLU A 529 -3.49 4.13 8.28
CA GLU A 529 -4.48 3.13 7.87
C GLU A 529 -3.82 2.13 6.93
N HIS A 530 -4.11 0.85 7.08
CA HIS A 530 -3.67 -0.18 6.16
C HIS A 530 -4.69 -0.31 5.02
N LEU A 531 -4.26 -0.06 3.78
CA LEU A 531 -5.11 -0.17 2.60
C LEU A 531 -4.62 -1.28 1.68
N VAL A 532 -5.55 -2.04 1.10
CA VAL A 532 -5.27 -2.99 0.02
C VAL A 532 -5.51 -2.29 -1.31
N LEU A 533 -4.52 -2.30 -2.20
CA LEU A 533 -4.54 -1.61 -3.49
C LEU A 533 -4.45 -2.63 -4.63
N ASP A 534 -5.31 -2.48 -5.64
CA ASP A 534 -5.22 -3.22 -6.90
C ASP A 534 -4.55 -2.35 -7.97
N LEU A 535 -3.33 -2.71 -8.35
CA LEU A 535 -2.53 -1.99 -9.35
C LEU A 535 -2.96 -2.27 -10.80
N SER A 536 -3.97 -3.12 -11.02
CA SER A 536 -4.50 -3.43 -12.35
C SER A 536 -5.60 -2.46 -12.82
N SER A 537 -5.96 -1.47 -12.00
CA SER A 537 -7.01 -0.48 -12.28
C SER A 537 -6.61 0.53 -13.34
#